data_AF-A0ABD5UKL7-F1
#
_entry.id   AF-A0ABD5UKL7-F1
#
_cell.length_a   1.000
_cell.length_b   1.000
_cell.length_c   1.000
_cell.angle_alpha   90.00
_cell.angle_beta   90.00
_cell.angle_gamma   90.00
#
_symmetry.space_group_name_H-M   'P 1'
#
loop_
_entity.id
_entity.type
_entity.pdbx_description
1 polymer ?
#
loop_
_entity_poly.entity_id
_entity_poly.type
_entity_poly.pdbx_seq_one_letter_code
_entity_poly.pdbx_strand_id
1 'polypeptide(L)'
;MENDEAHNQLTLANGHPCPNKDTIDLKNDYRIYENQSEYKRQHSLSSKDIDGSRSPSNDILALLPEQVEKLFENVPGSKQQTRLRNEIVVRLAWYTGCRSDELSRMRVENIDWDNCLINVRSAKLNPEEHPKLIRRDVCFPREFKFQLKRWCERVRHGFCGVADPGEGRILVTTHSDEMQPTQINNIIKSAARAAGVQRPLRPPDPEPDDEVQEWFVTSHRIRRSAITHWVNDVDSLDLHQVRRLAGHARINQTMQYVEDDDEQLITDYQRGMNR
;
A
#
# COMPACT_ATOMS: atom_id res chain seq x y z
N MET A 1 -33.26 -29.16 -50.99
CA MET A 1 -32.12 -28.27 -50.67
C MET A 1 -31.23 -29.05 -49.74
N GLU A 2 -30.24 -29.71 -50.34
CA GLU A 2 -29.06 -30.26 -49.67
C GLU A 2 -28.29 -29.11 -49.02
N ASN A 3 -27.67 -29.36 -47.87
CA ASN A 3 -26.52 -28.60 -47.44
C ASN A 3 -25.45 -29.62 -47.06
N ASP A 4 -24.55 -29.82 -48.00
CA ASP A 4 -23.47 -30.80 -48.01
C ASP A 4 -22.39 -30.50 -46.97
N GLU A 5 -21.94 -31.60 -46.35
CA GLU A 5 -20.58 -32.05 -46.05
C GLU A 5 -19.50 -31.12 -45.48
N ALA A 6 -18.74 -31.74 -44.57
CA ALA A 6 -17.62 -31.22 -43.81
C ALA A 6 -16.46 -30.69 -44.65
N HIS A 7 -15.96 -29.50 -44.31
CA HIS A 7 -14.65 -29.06 -44.76
C HIS A 7 -13.55 -29.56 -43.80
N ASN A 8 -12.67 -30.38 -44.35
CA ASN A 8 -11.45 -30.88 -43.75
C ASN A 8 -10.51 -29.74 -43.32
N GLN A 9 -9.94 -29.87 -42.10
CA GLN A 9 -8.86 -29.01 -41.61
C GLN A 9 -7.67 -29.06 -42.58
N LEU A 10 -7.15 -27.90 -42.95
CA LEU A 10 -5.93 -27.76 -43.76
C LEU A 10 -4.73 -28.34 -43.00
N THR A 11 -4.10 -29.37 -43.54
CA THR A 11 -2.84 -29.94 -43.04
C THR A 11 -1.63 -29.20 -43.64
N LEU A 12 -0.69 -28.78 -42.80
CA LEU A 12 0.55 -28.10 -43.21
C LEU A 12 1.47 -29.06 -43.98
N ALA A 13 1.92 -28.65 -45.17
CA ALA A 13 2.72 -29.49 -46.08
C ALA A 13 4.10 -29.92 -45.53
N ASN A 14 4.65 -29.19 -44.55
CA ASN A 14 5.98 -29.44 -43.99
C ASN A 14 5.97 -29.83 -42.50
N GLY A 15 4.79 -30.14 -41.93
CA GLY A 15 4.64 -30.35 -40.49
C GLY A 15 4.86 -29.07 -39.67
N HIS A 16 4.52 -29.12 -38.38
CA HIS A 16 4.80 -28.03 -37.45
C HIS A 16 6.32 -27.97 -37.20
N PRO A 17 6.99 -26.80 -37.23
CA PRO A 17 8.44 -26.68 -37.04
C PRO A 17 8.91 -27.14 -35.64
N CYS A 18 7.97 -27.42 -34.74
CA CYS A 18 8.21 -27.99 -33.41
C CYS A 18 7.55 -29.38 -33.40
N PRO A 19 8.32 -30.47 -33.53
CA PRO A 19 7.78 -31.81 -33.68
C PRO A 19 7.14 -32.36 -32.40
N ASN A 20 7.39 -31.74 -31.25
CA ASN A 20 6.77 -32.11 -29.98
C ASN A 20 6.58 -30.88 -29.07
N LYS A 21 5.57 -30.90 -28.19
CA LYS A 21 5.28 -29.80 -27.23
C LYS A 21 6.41 -29.58 -26.20
N ASP A 22 7.31 -30.55 -26.08
CA ASP A 22 8.41 -30.57 -25.12
C ASP A 22 9.73 -29.99 -25.70
N THR A 23 9.71 -29.46 -26.93
CA THR A 23 10.96 -29.05 -27.63
C THR A 23 11.41 -27.63 -27.30
N ILE A 24 10.57 -26.81 -26.66
CA ILE A 24 10.90 -25.43 -26.28
C ILE A 24 10.52 -25.24 -24.82
N ASP A 25 11.53 -25.19 -23.95
CA ASP A 25 11.36 -24.83 -22.54
C ASP A 25 11.79 -23.38 -22.35
N LEU A 26 10.84 -22.47 -22.62
CA LEU A 26 11.03 -21.02 -22.55
C LEU A 26 11.60 -20.55 -21.20
N LYS A 27 11.36 -21.29 -20.11
CA LYS A 27 11.84 -20.93 -18.76
C LYS A 27 13.34 -21.18 -18.63
N ASN A 28 13.83 -22.29 -19.16
CA ASN A 28 15.24 -22.65 -19.10
C ASN A 28 16.08 -21.96 -20.19
N ASP A 29 15.50 -21.73 -21.37
CA ASP A 29 16.23 -21.12 -22.51
C ASP A 29 16.51 -19.63 -22.31
N TYR A 30 15.67 -18.91 -21.55
CA TYR A 30 15.79 -17.46 -21.36
C TYR A 30 16.10 -17.03 -19.92
N ARG A 31 16.30 -17.97 -18.98
CA ARG A 31 16.61 -17.70 -17.55
C ARG A 31 15.66 -16.66 -16.91
N ILE A 32 14.37 -16.75 -17.21
CA ILE A 32 13.36 -15.87 -16.64
C ILE A 32 12.91 -16.47 -15.30
N TYR A 33 13.58 -16.08 -14.22
CA TYR A 33 13.21 -16.42 -12.84
C TYR A 33 12.87 -15.14 -12.10
N GLU A 34 11.66 -14.63 -12.31
CA GLU A 34 10.89 -13.72 -11.44
C GLU A 34 9.87 -13.00 -12.33
N ASN A 35 8.59 -13.33 -12.16
CA ASN A 35 7.51 -12.50 -12.65
C ASN A 35 7.07 -11.64 -11.45
N GLN A 36 7.30 -10.33 -11.52
CA GLN A 36 6.57 -9.37 -10.69
C GLN A 36 5.31 -9.02 -11.48
N SER A 37 4.14 -9.25 -10.89
CA SER A 37 2.85 -8.87 -11.46
C SER A 37 2.89 -7.42 -11.94
N GLU A 38 2.51 -7.19 -13.19
CA GLU A 38 2.40 -5.84 -13.74
C GLU A 38 1.29 -5.09 -13.03
N TYR A 39 1.69 -4.31 -12.04
CA TYR A 39 0.85 -3.39 -11.30
C TYR A 39 -0.18 -2.68 -12.20
N LYS A 40 -1.48 -2.93 -12.02
CA LYS A 40 -2.56 -2.17 -12.65
C LYS A 40 -2.53 -0.74 -12.11
N ARG A 41 -1.65 0.06 -12.74
CA ARG A 41 -1.35 1.48 -12.52
C ARG A 41 -0.68 1.84 -11.20
N GLN A 42 0.50 1.27 -10.95
CA GLN A 42 1.49 2.04 -10.19
C GLN A 42 2.00 3.19 -11.03
N HIS A 43 1.75 4.41 -10.56
CA HIS A 43 2.18 5.59 -11.29
C HIS A 43 3.60 5.96 -10.86
N SER A 44 4.57 5.68 -11.75
CA SER A 44 5.73 6.54 -11.97
C SER A 44 5.36 7.82 -12.75
N LEU A 45 4.07 7.98 -13.09
CA LEU A 45 3.61 8.90 -14.12
C LEU A 45 4.02 10.34 -13.87
N SER A 46 4.50 10.93 -14.95
CA SER A 46 4.56 12.37 -15.15
C SER A 46 3.14 12.95 -15.15
N SER A 47 2.99 14.24 -14.83
CA SER A 47 1.70 14.95 -14.91
C SER A 47 0.98 14.74 -16.26
N LYS A 48 1.75 14.61 -17.34
CA LYS A 48 1.27 14.46 -18.73
C LYS A 48 0.50 13.16 -19.01
N ASP A 49 0.75 12.11 -18.25
CA ASP A 49 0.13 10.80 -18.50
C ASP A 49 -1.31 10.71 -17.95
N ILE A 50 -1.77 11.72 -17.20
CA ILE A 50 -3.13 11.81 -16.67
C ILE A 50 -4.13 12.25 -17.75
N ASP A 51 -3.68 13.09 -18.69
CA ASP A 51 -4.52 13.89 -19.61
C ASP A 51 -5.27 13.03 -20.67
N GLY A 52 -4.80 11.79 -20.90
CA GLY A 52 -5.44 10.84 -21.81
C GLY A 52 -6.50 9.94 -21.17
N SER A 53 -6.58 9.88 -19.84
CA SER A 53 -7.46 8.93 -19.14
C SER A 53 -8.88 9.47 -18.93
N ARG A 54 -9.61 9.71 -20.02
CA ARG A 54 -11.09 9.90 -19.97
C ARG A 54 -11.83 8.59 -19.73
N SER A 55 -11.38 7.77 -18.78
CA SER A 55 -12.12 6.59 -18.30
C SER A 55 -12.70 6.89 -16.92
N PRO A 56 -13.95 6.50 -16.63
CA PRO A 56 -14.59 6.80 -15.38
C PRO A 56 -13.87 6.08 -14.22
N SER A 57 -13.25 6.86 -13.34
CA SER A 57 -13.34 6.71 -11.87
C SER A 57 -13.29 5.29 -11.25
N ASN A 58 -12.40 4.38 -11.67
CA ASN A 58 -12.27 3.06 -11.01
C ASN A 58 -10.84 2.56 -10.77
N ASP A 59 -9.81 3.18 -11.34
CA ASP A 59 -8.44 2.70 -11.13
C ASP A 59 -7.90 3.13 -9.77
N ILE A 60 -7.44 2.15 -9.00
CA ILE A 60 -6.76 2.38 -7.74
C ILE A 60 -5.38 2.96 -8.04
N LEU A 61 -5.26 4.29 -8.01
CA LEU A 61 -3.94 4.90 -8.03
C LEU A 61 -3.23 4.52 -6.72
N ALA A 62 -2.15 3.75 -6.84
CA ALA A 62 -1.25 3.34 -5.78
C ALA A 62 0.19 3.77 -6.10
N LEU A 63 1.01 3.93 -5.06
CA LEU A 63 2.43 4.21 -5.16
C LEU A 63 3.23 2.91 -5.06
N LEU A 64 4.30 2.84 -5.87
CA LEU A 64 5.41 1.90 -5.70
C LEU A 64 5.94 1.91 -4.27
N PRO A 65 6.21 0.73 -3.65
CA PRO A 65 6.89 0.64 -2.36
C PRO A 65 8.14 1.53 -2.32
N GLU A 66 8.98 1.46 -3.34
CA GLU A 66 10.19 2.29 -3.48
C GLU A 66 9.90 3.80 -3.45
N GLN A 67 8.76 4.24 -4.00
CA GLN A 67 8.38 5.65 -3.98
C GLN A 67 7.91 6.07 -2.59
N VAL A 68 7.25 5.17 -1.84
CA VAL A 68 6.89 5.41 -0.44
C VAL A 68 8.13 5.45 0.44
N GLU A 69 9.10 4.57 0.19
CA GLU A 69 10.36 4.53 0.95
C GLU A 69 11.17 5.82 0.82
N LYS A 70 11.16 6.47 -0.35
CA LYS A 70 11.75 7.81 -0.52
C LYS A 70 11.20 8.85 0.46
N LEU A 71 9.94 8.72 0.91
CA LEU A 71 9.38 9.65 1.90
C LEU A 71 10.03 9.49 3.27
N PHE A 72 10.53 8.29 3.63
CA PHE A 72 11.15 8.05 4.95
C PHE A 72 12.39 8.93 5.16
N GLU A 73 13.17 9.12 4.10
CA GLU A 73 14.41 9.91 4.12
C GLU A 73 14.17 11.41 3.94
N ASN A 74 13.01 11.79 3.38
CA ASN A 74 12.68 13.16 3.01
C ASN A 74 11.63 13.80 3.92
N VAL A 75 11.50 13.31 5.15
CA VAL A 75 10.53 13.87 6.10
C VAL A 75 10.89 15.31 6.52
N PRO A 76 9.90 16.21 6.64
CA PRO A 76 10.15 17.60 7.00
C PRO A 76 10.62 17.73 8.46
N GLY A 77 11.33 18.81 8.78
CA GLY A 77 11.65 19.19 10.16
C GLY A 77 13.11 19.59 10.35
N SER A 78 13.33 20.70 11.07
CA SER A 78 14.68 21.21 11.36
C SER A 78 15.40 20.45 12.48
N LYS A 79 14.65 19.98 13.48
CA LYS A 79 15.19 19.25 14.63
C LYS A 79 15.17 17.74 14.41
N GLN A 80 16.18 17.02 14.94
CA GLN A 80 16.28 15.57 14.80
C GLN A 80 15.07 14.83 15.37
N GLN A 81 14.54 15.26 16.52
CA GLN A 81 13.35 14.66 17.15
C GLN A 81 12.10 14.86 16.28
N THR A 82 11.96 16.02 15.64
CA THR A 82 10.84 16.30 14.72
C THR A 82 10.91 15.39 13.50
N ARG A 83 12.11 15.22 12.91
CA ARG A 83 12.30 14.30 11.78
C ARG A 83 12.00 12.86 12.17
N LEU A 84 12.51 12.39 13.32
CA LEU A 84 12.21 11.05 13.82
C LEU A 84 10.70 10.83 14.00
N ARG A 85 9.99 11.78 14.60
CA ARG A 85 8.53 11.71 14.73
C ARG A 85 7.84 11.63 13.37
N ASN A 86 8.25 12.46 12.42
CA ASN A 86 7.64 12.51 11.10
C ASN A 86 7.93 11.24 10.29
N GLU A 87 9.13 10.68 10.42
CA GLU A 87 9.48 9.38 9.84
C GLU A 87 8.58 8.27 10.40
N ILE A 88 8.36 8.25 11.71
CA ILE A 88 7.42 7.32 12.35
C ILE A 88 6.00 7.49 11.84
N VAL A 89 5.54 8.71 11.56
CA VAL A 89 4.23 8.96 10.95
C VAL A 89 4.12 8.27 9.58
N VAL A 90 5.09 8.49 8.69
CA VAL A 90 5.07 7.94 7.33
C VAL A 90 5.20 6.41 7.37
N ARG A 91 6.14 5.88 8.17
CA ARG A 91 6.35 4.43 8.36
C ARG A 91 5.12 3.74 8.93
N LEU A 92 4.50 4.28 9.99
CA LEU A 92 3.28 3.70 10.53
C LEU A 92 2.15 3.72 9.50
N ALA A 93 1.98 4.81 8.73
CA ALA A 93 0.96 4.88 7.68
C ALA A 93 1.15 3.81 6.60
N TRP A 94 2.40 3.55 6.20
CA TRP A 94 2.76 2.50 5.24
C TRP A 94 2.57 1.09 5.83
N TYR A 95 3.25 0.78 6.93
CA TYR A 95 3.28 -0.58 7.49
C TYR A 95 1.94 -1.07 8.02
N THR A 96 1.11 -0.17 8.57
CA THR A 96 -0.17 -0.55 9.18
C THR A 96 -1.35 -0.33 8.25
N GLY A 97 -1.16 0.42 7.16
CA GLY A 97 -2.22 0.88 6.28
C GLY A 97 -3.35 1.61 7.03
N CYS A 98 -3.15 2.10 8.25
CA CYS A 98 -4.20 2.71 9.06
C CYS A 98 -4.68 4.05 8.48
N ARG A 99 -5.95 4.40 8.77
CA ARG A 99 -6.47 5.74 8.46
C ARG A 99 -5.78 6.77 9.35
N SER A 100 -5.70 8.03 8.91
CA SER A 100 -5.08 9.11 9.72
C SER A 100 -5.72 9.30 11.09
N ASP A 101 -7.04 9.08 11.20
CA ASP A 101 -7.75 9.11 12.48
C ASP A 101 -7.47 7.88 13.37
N GLU A 102 -7.12 6.73 12.77
CA GLU A 102 -6.67 5.58 13.52
C GLU A 102 -5.23 5.78 14.01
N LEU A 103 -4.36 6.31 13.14
CA LEU A 103 -2.97 6.66 13.46
C LEU A 103 -2.88 7.70 14.59
N SER A 104 -3.68 8.76 14.54
CA SER A 104 -3.72 9.79 15.61
C SER A 104 -4.11 9.21 16.96
N ARG A 105 -4.90 8.13 16.95
CA ARG A 105 -5.42 7.49 18.16
C ARG A 105 -4.58 6.30 18.65
N MET A 106 -3.54 5.89 17.94
CA MET A 106 -2.67 4.80 18.40
C MET A 106 -2.02 5.17 19.74
N ARG A 107 -1.98 4.20 20.65
CA ARG A 107 -1.46 4.37 22.02
C ARG A 107 -0.28 3.43 22.27
N VAL A 108 0.68 3.86 23.08
CA VAL A 108 1.92 3.11 23.35
C VAL A 108 1.62 1.82 24.12
N GLU A 109 0.71 1.87 25.07
CA GLU A 109 0.26 0.72 25.87
C GLU A 109 -0.51 -0.34 25.06
N ASN A 110 -0.92 -0.02 23.82
CA ASN A 110 -1.57 -0.98 22.93
C ASN A 110 -0.57 -1.71 22.02
N ILE A 111 0.73 -1.49 22.20
CA ILE A 111 1.79 -2.11 21.40
C ILE A 111 2.21 -3.43 22.04
N ASP A 112 2.08 -4.53 21.30
CA ASP A 112 2.77 -5.77 21.60
C ASP A 112 4.13 -5.75 20.92
N TRP A 113 5.18 -5.51 21.71
CA TRP A 113 6.54 -5.39 21.21
C TRP A 113 7.11 -6.72 20.71
N ASP A 114 6.67 -7.86 21.24
CA ASP A 114 7.26 -9.17 20.92
C ASP A 114 6.72 -9.69 19.60
N ASN A 115 5.42 -9.50 19.38
CA ASN A 115 4.74 -9.85 18.14
C ASN A 115 4.74 -8.73 17.10
N CYS A 116 5.23 -7.53 17.45
CA CYS A 116 5.24 -6.34 16.58
C CYS A 116 3.84 -5.96 16.09
N LEU A 117 2.89 -5.92 17.03
CA LEU A 117 1.49 -5.61 16.79
C LEU A 117 1.10 -4.31 17.49
N ILE A 118 0.13 -3.60 16.92
CA ILE A 118 -0.54 -2.46 17.58
C ILE A 118 -2.03 -2.74 17.53
N ASN A 119 -2.67 -2.75 18.70
CA ASN A 119 -4.11 -2.88 18.75
C ASN A 119 -4.80 -1.54 18.47
N VAL A 120 -5.54 -1.48 17.36
CA VAL A 120 -6.17 -0.26 16.85
C VAL A 120 -7.69 -0.38 16.92
N ARG A 121 -8.34 0.70 17.35
CA ARG A 121 -9.79 0.86 17.26
C ARG A 121 -10.17 1.47 15.92
N SER A 122 -11.03 0.79 15.17
CA SER A 122 -11.56 1.26 13.89
C SER A 122 -12.39 2.54 14.07
N ALA A 123 -12.15 3.51 13.19
CA ALA A 123 -12.83 4.81 13.21
C ALA A 123 -14.22 4.82 12.55
N LYS A 124 -14.55 3.79 11.74
CA LYS A 124 -15.73 3.80 10.84
C LYS A 124 -16.77 2.72 11.14
N LEU A 125 -16.54 1.85 12.10
CA LEU A 125 -17.44 0.72 12.37
C LEU A 125 -18.29 1.03 13.60
N ASN A 126 -19.60 0.91 13.43
CA ASN A 126 -20.53 0.99 14.55
C ASN A 126 -20.28 -0.23 15.48
N PRO A 127 -20.07 -0.01 16.79
CA PRO A 127 -19.87 -1.09 17.74
C PRO A 127 -20.96 -2.16 17.74
N GLU A 128 -22.20 -1.75 17.48
CA GLU A 128 -23.36 -2.64 17.52
C GLU A 128 -23.42 -3.58 16.31
N GLU A 129 -23.00 -3.10 15.14
CA GLU A 129 -23.09 -3.85 13.89
C GLU A 129 -21.89 -4.78 13.66
N HIS A 130 -20.72 -4.41 14.19
CA HIS A 130 -19.46 -5.08 13.88
C HIS A 130 -18.54 -5.29 15.09
N PRO A 131 -19.01 -5.94 16.18
CA PRO A 131 -18.28 -6.04 17.44
C PRO A 131 -16.88 -6.65 17.30
N LYS A 132 -16.71 -7.63 16.40
CA LYS A 132 -15.43 -8.32 16.14
C LYS A 132 -14.44 -7.53 15.26
N LEU A 133 -14.87 -6.42 14.65
CA LEU A 133 -14.02 -5.58 13.77
C LEU A 133 -13.77 -4.18 14.33
N ILE A 134 -14.41 -3.82 15.47
CA ILE A 134 -14.14 -2.56 16.17
C ILE A 134 -12.66 -2.45 16.54
N ARG A 135 -12.04 -3.55 16.97
CA ARG A 135 -10.61 -3.61 17.29
C ARG A 135 -9.94 -4.61 16.39
N ARG A 136 -8.77 -4.25 15.87
CA ARG A 136 -7.91 -5.12 15.08
C ARG A 136 -6.46 -4.90 15.43
N ASP A 137 -5.67 -5.94 15.32
CA ASP A 137 -4.23 -5.84 15.40
C ASP A 137 -3.68 -5.50 14.02
N VAL A 138 -2.84 -4.47 13.95
CA VAL A 138 -2.05 -4.14 12.77
C VAL A 138 -0.59 -4.44 13.07
N CYS A 139 0.14 -4.90 12.06
CA CYS A 139 1.52 -5.33 12.21
C CYS A 139 2.48 -4.21 11.79
N PHE A 140 3.71 -4.29 12.30
CA PHE A 140 4.84 -3.53 11.76
C PHE A 140 6.10 -4.42 11.68
N PRO A 141 7.05 -4.12 10.78
CA PRO A 141 8.25 -4.95 10.62
C PRO A 141 9.17 -4.95 11.85
N ARG A 142 9.91 -6.04 12.05
CA ARG A 142 10.79 -6.22 13.23
C ARG A 142 11.92 -5.19 13.26
N GLU A 143 12.42 -4.79 12.10
CA GLU A 143 13.44 -3.76 11.92
C GLU A 143 12.96 -2.37 12.37
N PHE A 144 11.65 -2.08 12.25
CA PHE A 144 11.07 -0.82 12.71
C PHE A 144 10.88 -0.78 14.24
N LYS A 145 10.82 -1.94 14.90
CA LYS A 145 10.63 -2.07 16.36
C LYS A 145 11.56 -1.17 17.16
N PHE A 146 12.85 -1.20 16.84
CA PHE A 146 13.84 -0.43 17.61
C PHE A 146 13.61 1.09 17.49
N GLN A 147 13.30 1.57 16.28
CA GLN A 147 13.05 2.99 16.04
C GLN A 147 11.76 3.47 16.72
N LEU A 148 10.68 2.69 16.61
CA LEU A 148 9.41 2.99 17.26
C LEU A 148 9.57 2.98 18.80
N LYS A 149 10.26 1.97 19.35
CA LYS A 149 10.53 1.85 20.78
C LYS A 149 11.37 3.03 21.30
N ARG A 150 12.44 3.40 20.57
CA ARG A 150 13.26 4.59 20.88
C ARG A 150 12.40 5.85 20.97
N TRP A 151 11.48 6.05 20.05
CA TRP A 151 10.58 7.19 20.10
C TRP A 151 9.67 7.13 21.33
N CYS A 152 8.92 6.04 21.51
CA CYS A 152 7.93 5.89 22.57
C CYS A 152 8.51 6.00 23.98
N GLU A 153 9.70 5.43 24.21
CA GLU A 153 10.30 5.31 25.54
C GLU A 153 11.32 6.42 25.85
N ARG A 154 12.06 6.93 24.85
CA ARG A 154 13.23 7.80 25.10
C ARG A 154 13.11 9.22 24.57
N VAL A 155 12.43 9.43 23.45
CA VAL A 155 12.44 10.74 22.76
C VAL A 155 11.13 11.51 22.98
N ARG A 156 9.99 10.81 23.00
CA ARG A 156 8.65 11.42 22.97
C ARG A 156 8.38 12.35 24.15
N HIS A 157 8.73 11.95 25.38
CA HIS A 157 8.53 12.77 26.58
C HIS A 157 9.44 14.00 26.65
N GLY A 158 10.66 13.91 26.09
CA GLY A 158 11.53 15.09 25.92
C GLY A 158 11.11 16.00 24.76
N PHE A 159 10.32 15.48 23.82
CA PHE A 159 9.79 16.23 22.68
C PHE A 159 8.49 16.97 23.01
N CYS A 160 7.63 16.38 23.83
CA CYS A 160 6.36 16.94 24.28
C CYS A 160 6.29 16.88 25.80
N GLY A 161 6.31 18.03 26.47
CA GLY A 161 6.37 18.10 27.93
C GLY A 161 5.14 17.56 28.66
N VAL A 162 4.05 17.25 27.94
CA VAL A 162 2.83 16.62 28.47
C VAL A 162 2.74 15.12 28.16
N ALA A 163 3.76 14.54 27.51
CA ALA A 163 3.77 13.11 27.17
C ALA A 163 4.58 12.30 28.18
N ASP A 164 3.98 11.25 28.74
CA ASP A 164 4.64 10.35 29.69
C ASP A 164 5.45 9.25 28.98
N PRO A 165 6.61 8.83 29.49
CA PRO A 165 7.36 7.70 28.93
C PRO A 165 6.50 6.41 28.95
N GLY A 166 6.40 5.71 27.82
CA GLY A 166 5.69 4.42 27.75
C GLY A 166 4.16 4.48 27.71
N GLU A 167 3.52 5.63 27.89
CA GLU A 167 2.04 5.76 27.95
C GLU A 167 1.48 6.88 27.07
N GLY A 168 0.23 6.75 26.63
CA GLY A 168 -0.47 7.79 25.87
C GLY A 168 -0.33 7.64 24.36
N ARG A 169 -0.60 8.70 23.59
CA ARG A 169 -0.56 8.60 22.12
C ARG A 169 0.86 8.39 21.61
N ILE A 170 1.00 7.55 20.58
CA ILE A 170 2.27 7.35 19.88
C ILE A 170 2.69 8.67 19.22
N LEU A 171 1.76 9.32 18.52
CA LEU A 171 2.01 10.55 17.76
C LEU A 171 1.58 11.77 18.57
N VAL A 172 2.56 12.63 18.88
CA VAL A 172 2.38 13.86 19.68
C VAL A 172 2.97 15.06 18.94
N THR A 173 2.50 16.26 19.26
CA THR A 173 3.11 17.51 18.79
C THR A 173 4.05 18.07 19.87
N THR A 174 4.71 19.20 19.62
CA THR A 174 5.52 19.86 20.65
C THR A 174 4.69 20.49 21.77
N HIS A 175 3.39 20.71 21.54
CA HIS A 175 2.50 21.44 22.45
C HIS A 175 1.30 20.62 22.94
N SER A 176 1.12 19.39 22.43
CA SER A 176 -0.01 18.54 22.76
C SER A 176 0.41 17.07 22.71
N ASP A 177 -0.15 16.30 23.64
CA ASP A 177 -0.07 14.85 23.78
C ASP A 177 -0.81 14.09 22.67
N GLU A 178 -1.36 14.78 21.68
CA GLU A 178 -1.96 14.18 20.49
C GLU A 178 -1.56 14.90 19.20
N MET A 179 -1.74 14.20 18.08
CA MET A 179 -1.52 14.71 16.74
C MET A 179 -2.77 14.57 15.90
N GLN A 180 -3.24 15.67 15.32
CA GLN A 180 -4.47 15.64 14.56
C GLN A 180 -4.29 14.92 13.21
N PRO A 181 -5.35 14.27 12.68
CA PRO A 181 -5.30 13.57 11.39
C PRO A 181 -4.87 14.47 10.23
N THR A 182 -5.24 15.75 10.30
CA THR A 182 -4.84 16.78 9.32
C THR A 182 -3.33 17.03 9.33
N GLN A 183 -2.70 17.04 10.51
CA GLN A 183 -1.25 17.19 10.65
C GLN A 183 -0.50 15.98 10.08
N ILE A 184 -1.00 14.77 10.34
CA ILE A 184 -0.47 13.52 9.75
C ILE A 184 -0.48 13.62 8.22
N ASN A 185 -1.61 14.03 7.65
CA ASN A 185 -1.74 14.17 6.20
C ASN A 185 -0.79 15.24 5.64
N ASN A 186 -0.61 16.36 6.35
CA ASN A 186 0.30 17.42 5.93
C ASN A 186 1.77 16.97 5.95
N ILE A 187 2.19 16.21 6.96
CA ILE A 187 3.54 15.63 7.02
C ILE A 187 3.80 14.73 5.82
N ILE A 188 2.85 13.84 5.48
CA ILE A 188 2.96 12.95 4.32
C ILE A 188 3.05 13.76 3.03
N LYS A 189 2.21 14.78 2.86
CA LYS A 189 2.26 15.66 1.67
C LYS A 189 3.59 16.39 1.55
N SER A 190 4.12 16.92 2.66
CA SER A 190 5.41 17.61 2.70
C SER A 190 6.58 16.67 2.44
N ALA A 191 6.57 15.46 3.00
CA ALA A 191 7.58 14.44 2.74
C ALA A 191 7.58 14.02 1.27
N ALA A 192 6.40 13.83 0.68
CA ALA A 192 6.28 13.51 -0.75
C ALA A 192 6.79 14.64 -1.65
N ARG A 193 6.58 15.91 -1.25
CA ARG A 193 7.10 17.07 -1.99
C ARG A 193 8.62 17.13 -1.91
N ALA A 194 9.19 16.94 -0.71
CA ALA A 194 10.64 16.89 -0.54
C ALA A 194 11.29 15.72 -1.29
N ALA A 195 10.60 14.58 -1.38
CA ALA A 195 11.04 13.40 -2.13
C ALA A 195 10.88 13.52 -3.66
N GLY A 196 10.25 14.59 -4.18
CA GLY A 196 9.95 14.75 -5.60
C GLY A 196 8.88 13.80 -6.15
N VAL A 197 8.11 13.13 -5.27
CA VAL A 197 7.05 12.16 -5.64
C VAL A 197 5.68 12.85 -5.72
N GLN A 198 5.54 14.03 -5.11
CA GLN A 198 4.27 14.75 -5.06
C GLN A 198 3.95 15.45 -6.38
N ARG A 199 2.68 15.38 -6.79
CA ARG A 199 2.13 16.14 -7.90
C ARG A 199 0.68 16.55 -7.63
N PRO A 200 0.19 17.64 -8.23
CA PRO A 200 -1.22 17.97 -8.22
C PRO A 200 -2.02 16.88 -8.94
N LEU A 201 -3.20 16.55 -8.43
CA LEU A 201 -4.17 15.71 -9.13
C LEU A 201 -5.10 16.57 -9.99
N ARG A 202 -5.42 17.77 -9.52
CA ARG A 202 -6.28 18.72 -10.23
C ARG A 202 -5.87 20.17 -9.92
N PRO A 203 -5.66 21.00 -10.96
CA PRO A 203 -5.45 20.60 -12.35
C PRO A 203 -4.12 19.79 -12.49
N PRO A 204 -3.99 18.86 -13.46
CA PRO A 204 -2.80 18.00 -13.59
C PRO A 204 -1.52 18.79 -13.92
N ASP A 205 -1.66 19.88 -14.68
CA ASP A 205 -0.60 20.83 -15.01
C ASP A 205 -1.06 22.24 -14.59
N PRO A 206 -0.93 22.60 -13.29
CA PRO A 206 -1.30 23.92 -12.82
C PRO A 206 -0.32 24.98 -13.31
N GLU A 207 -0.84 26.11 -13.77
CA GLU A 207 -0.06 27.33 -13.93
C GLU A 207 0.47 27.81 -12.56
N PRO A 208 1.51 28.67 -12.50
CA PRO A 208 2.09 29.15 -11.24
C PRO A 208 1.08 29.77 -10.26
N ASP A 209 0.00 30.35 -10.77
CA ASP A 209 -1.05 31.02 -10.00
C ASP A 209 -2.29 30.13 -9.73
N ASP A 210 -2.31 28.88 -10.21
CA ASP A 210 -3.44 27.98 -10.03
C ASP A 210 -3.51 27.40 -8.62
N GLU A 211 -4.71 27.39 -8.04
CA GLU A 211 -4.95 26.76 -6.75
C GLU A 211 -5.03 25.23 -6.89
N VAL A 212 -4.04 24.52 -6.32
CA VAL A 212 -4.04 23.05 -6.27
C VAL A 212 -5.02 22.53 -5.22
N GLN A 213 -6.19 22.08 -5.68
CA GLN A 213 -7.26 21.56 -4.82
C GLN A 213 -6.97 20.15 -4.30
N GLU A 214 -6.30 19.32 -5.11
CA GLU A 214 -6.06 17.92 -4.76
C GLU A 214 -4.61 17.52 -5.05
N TRP A 215 -4.01 16.79 -4.10
CA TRP A 215 -2.64 16.30 -4.19
C TRP A 215 -2.63 14.79 -4.37
N PHE A 216 -1.70 14.29 -5.19
CA PHE A 216 -1.56 12.88 -5.49
C PHE A 216 -1.25 12.04 -4.26
N VAL A 217 -0.20 12.40 -3.53
CA VAL A 217 0.24 11.70 -2.33
C VAL A 217 -0.46 12.27 -1.11
N THR A 218 -1.30 11.45 -0.50
CA THR A 218 -2.04 11.73 0.74
C THR A 218 -1.97 10.53 1.66
N SER A 219 -2.32 10.72 2.93
CA SER A 219 -2.50 9.61 3.88
C SER A 219 -3.43 8.51 3.36
N HIS A 220 -4.53 8.87 2.69
CA HIS A 220 -5.43 7.90 2.10
C HIS A 220 -4.76 7.14 0.96
N ARG A 221 -3.96 7.82 0.13
CA ARG A 221 -3.21 7.20 -0.96
C ARG A 221 -2.13 6.23 -0.46
N ILE A 222 -1.40 6.58 0.61
CA ILE A 222 -0.43 5.68 1.26
C ILE A 222 -1.13 4.41 1.73
N ARG A 223 -2.29 4.54 2.39
CA ARG A 223 -3.10 3.38 2.79
C ARG A 223 -3.49 2.51 1.59
N ARG A 224 -3.98 3.11 0.49
CA ARG A 224 -4.34 2.36 -0.72
C ARG A 224 -3.14 1.59 -1.26
N SER A 225 -1.98 2.25 -1.29
CA SER A 225 -0.72 1.67 -1.77
C SER A 225 -0.26 0.50 -0.89
N ALA A 226 -0.35 0.64 0.44
CA ALA A 226 -0.02 -0.44 1.37
C ALA A 226 -0.93 -1.67 1.16
N ILE A 227 -2.24 -1.44 0.99
CA ILE A 227 -3.20 -2.53 0.75
C ILE A 227 -2.94 -3.19 -0.60
N THR A 228 -2.69 -2.43 -1.67
CA THR A 228 -2.30 -2.98 -2.97
C THR A 228 -1.06 -3.84 -2.85
N HIS A 229 -0.01 -3.34 -2.19
CA HIS A 229 1.24 -4.08 -1.98
C HIS A 229 1.01 -5.40 -1.23
N TRP A 230 0.23 -5.39 -0.15
CA TRP A 230 -0.07 -6.62 0.59
C TRP A 230 -0.87 -7.65 -0.20
N VAL A 231 -1.71 -7.21 -1.14
CA VAL A 231 -2.55 -8.11 -1.96
C VAL A 231 -1.75 -8.73 -3.08
N ASN A 232 -0.89 -7.95 -3.75
CA ASN A 232 -0.26 -8.37 -5.01
C ASN A 232 1.19 -8.81 -4.83
N ASP A 233 1.93 -8.30 -3.83
CA ASP A 233 3.38 -8.53 -3.72
C ASP A 233 3.79 -9.34 -2.49
N VAL A 234 2.86 -9.62 -1.57
CA VAL A 234 3.14 -10.36 -0.33
C VAL A 234 2.49 -11.73 -0.39
N ASP A 235 3.17 -12.69 -1.02
CA ASP A 235 2.72 -14.08 -1.24
C ASP A 235 2.24 -14.80 0.03
N SER A 236 2.75 -14.40 1.19
CA SER A 236 2.41 -15.00 2.48
C SER A 236 1.07 -14.53 3.06
N LEU A 237 0.44 -13.50 2.47
CA LEU A 237 -0.81 -12.93 2.95
C LEU A 237 -1.97 -13.31 2.04
N ASP A 238 -2.97 -13.99 2.60
CA ASP A 238 -4.22 -14.25 1.88
C ASP A 238 -5.16 -13.01 1.89
N LEU A 239 -6.06 -12.93 0.91
CA LEU A 239 -6.98 -11.80 0.76
C LEU A 239 -7.85 -11.54 2.01
N HIS A 240 -8.18 -12.60 2.76
CA HIS A 240 -8.95 -12.49 3.99
C HIS A 240 -8.09 -11.93 5.13
N GLN A 241 -6.82 -12.30 5.24
CA GLN A 241 -5.85 -11.69 6.15
C GLN A 241 -5.65 -10.20 5.83
N VAL A 242 -5.44 -9.85 4.55
CA VAL A 242 -5.34 -8.44 4.12
C VAL A 242 -6.61 -7.67 4.48
N ARG A 243 -7.81 -8.22 4.23
CA ARG A 243 -9.08 -7.60 4.63
C ARG A 243 -9.12 -7.31 6.13
N ARG A 244 -8.65 -8.25 6.96
CA ARG A 244 -8.58 -8.08 8.42
C ARG A 244 -7.60 -6.98 8.81
N LEU A 245 -6.40 -6.94 8.23
CA LEU A 245 -5.39 -5.88 8.46
C LEU A 245 -5.91 -4.50 8.05
N ALA A 246 -6.53 -4.42 6.87
CA ALA A 246 -7.16 -3.20 6.38
C ALA A 246 -8.37 -2.78 7.26
N GLY A 247 -9.03 -3.71 7.94
CA GLY A 247 -10.27 -3.42 8.69
C GLY A 247 -11.43 -3.11 7.75
N HIS A 248 -11.55 -3.87 6.66
CA HIS A 248 -12.66 -3.78 5.71
C HIS A 248 -13.81 -4.70 6.14
N ALA A 249 -15.01 -4.12 6.29
CA ALA A 249 -16.19 -4.86 6.72
C ALA A 249 -16.63 -5.90 5.69
N ARG A 250 -16.45 -5.61 4.39
CA ARG A 250 -16.80 -6.49 3.28
C ARG A 250 -15.57 -6.81 2.45
N ILE A 251 -15.41 -8.07 2.06
CA ILE A 251 -14.27 -8.52 1.27
C ILE A 251 -14.20 -7.81 -0.11
N ASN A 252 -15.35 -7.43 -0.68
CA ASN A 252 -15.41 -6.68 -1.94
C ASN A 252 -14.63 -5.35 -1.89
N GLN A 253 -14.48 -4.74 -0.70
CA GLN A 253 -13.66 -3.52 -0.57
C GLN A 253 -12.18 -3.83 -0.76
N THR A 254 -11.71 -5.01 -0.35
CA THR A 254 -10.32 -5.44 -0.55
C THR A 254 -10.11 -6.01 -1.95
N MET A 255 -11.11 -6.67 -2.55
CA MET A 255 -11.02 -7.17 -3.93
C MET A 255 -10.73 -6.06 -4.95
N GLN A 256 -11.14 -4.81 -4.68
CA GLN A 256 -10.83 -3.69 -5.58
C GLN A 256 -9.33 -3.44 -5.76
N TYR A 257 -8.47 -4.01 -4.90
CA TYR A 257 -7.02 -3.87 -4.94
C TYR A 257 -6.32 -5.07 -5.60
N VAL A 258 -7.05 -6.14 -5.90
CA VAL A 258 -6.52 -7.35 -6.53
C VAL A 258 -6.33 -7.08 -8.02
N GLU A 259 -5.19 -7.49 -8.54
CA GLU A 259 -4.89 -7.41 -9.96
C GLU A 259 -5.18 -8.74 -10.64
N ASP A 260 -5.67 -8.68 -11.89
CA ASP A 260 -5.86 -9.87 -12.70
C ASP A 260 -4.56 -10.13 -13.46
N ASP A 261 -3.91 -11.26 -13.18
CA ASP A 261 -2.71 -11.75 -13.87
C ASP A 261 -2.94 -13.19 -14.32
N ASP A 262 -3.26 -13.36 -15.60
CA ASP A 262 -3.58 -14.66 -16.20
C ASP A 262 -2.35 -15.59 -16.22
N GLU A 263 -1.13 -15.05 -16.32
CA GLU A 263 0.10 -15.85 -16.32
C GLU A 263 0.43 -16.37 -14.91
N GLN A 264 0.26 -15.51 -13.90
CA GLN A 264 0.37 -15.89 -12.50
C GLN A 264 -0.69 -16.92 -12.13
N LEU A 265 -1.93 -16.75 -12.61
CA LEU A 265 -3.01 -17.72 -12.42
C LEU A 265 -2.62 -19.10 -12.97
N ILE A 266 -2.08 -19.15 -14.19
CA ILE A 266 -1.60 -20.42 -14.77
C ILE A 266 -0.48 -21.01 -13.92
N THR A 267 0.50 -20.20 -13.50
CA THR A 267 1.64 -20.64 -12.70
C THR A 267 1.20 -21.21 -11.35
N ASP A 268 0.33 -20.51 -10.63
CA ASP A 268 -0.18 -20.94 -9.33
C ASP A 268 -1.10 -22.17 -9.44
N TYR A 269 -1.91 -22.25 -10.50
CA TYR A 269 -2.71 -23.46 -10.78
C TYR A 269 -1.81 -24.69 -10.97
N GLN A 270 -0.75 -24.57 -11.79
CA GLN A 270 0.20 -25.67 -12.01
C GLN A 270 0.95 -26.03 -10.72
N ARG A 271 1.36 -25.03 -9.92
CA ARG A 271 2.01 -25.25 -8.62
C ARG A 271 1.08 -25.97 -7.62
N GLY A 272 -0.20 -25.61 -7.60
CA GLY A 272 -1.19 -26.19 -6.70
C GLY A 272 -1.57 -27.63 -7.04
N MET A 273 -1.61 -27.97 -8.32
CA MET A 273 -1.97 -29.32 -8.80
C MET A 273 -0.80 -30.32 -8.79
N ASN A 274 0.44 -29.82 -8.69
CA ASN A 274 1.66 -30.65 -8.61
C ASN A 274 2.15 -30.88 -7.16
N ARG A 275 1.31 -30.58 -6.16
CA ARG A 275 1.53 -30.92 -4.73
C ARG A 275 0.74 -32.16 -4.34
#